data_AF-A0A7X1MF64-F1
#
_entry.id   AF-A0A7X1MF64-F1
#
_cell.length_a   1.000
_cell.length_b   1.000
_cell.length_c   1.000
_cell.angle_alpha   90.00
_cell.angle_beta   90.00
_cell.angle_gamma   90.00
#
_symmetry.space_group_name_H-M   'P 1'
#
loop_
_entity.id
_entity.type
_entity.pdbx_description
1 polymer ?
#
loop_
_entity_poly.entity_id
_entity_poly.type
_entity_poly.pdbx_seq_one_letter_code
_entity_poly.pdbx_strand_id
1 'polypeptide(L)'
;MNEQKLSEGNASKYLNSTLTTLAADARDQIAWLDRHRLETDDLALDYENARGAILVLTEAGRIDAATESRLARIDAILDAMSGPEHAARWTYEALTTDTGWLTVRQLAREALTELAGTWQQPLPTLRIDSGP
;
A
#
# COMPACT_ATOMS: atom_id res chain seq x y z
N MET A 1 -14.92 -17.89 -19.45
CA MET A 1 -14.25 -16.68 -18.96
C MET A 1 -13.38 -17.13 -17.80
N ASN A 2 -12.08 -17.33 -18.02
CA ASN A 2 -11.18 -17.84 -16.99
C ASN A 2 -10.80 -16.66 -16.09
N GLU A 3 -11.51 -16.49 -14.99
CA GLU A 3 -11.00 -15.72 -13.85
C GLU A 3 -9.78 -16.50 -13.33
N GLN A 4 -8.58 -16.08 -13.71
CA GLN A 4 -7.38 -16.54 -13.04
C GLN A 4 -7.44 -16.00 -11.61
N LYS A 5 -8.02 -16.81 -10.70
CA LYS A 5 -7.98 -16.53 -9.26
C LYS A 5 -6.54 -16.25 -8.86
N LEU A 6 -6.33 -15.09 -8.24
CA LEU A 6 -5.06 -14.72 -7.65
C LEU A 6 -4.65 -15.85 -6.68
N SER A 7 -3.51 -16.50 -6.92
CA SER A 7 -3.01 -17.53 -6.01
C SER A 7 -2.61 -16.90 -4.67
N GLU A 8 -2.68 -17.64 -3.56
CA GLU A 8 -2.21 -17.15 -2.24
C GLU A 8 -0.80 -16.55 -2.31
N GLY A 9 0.10 -17.19 -3.06
CA GLY A 9 1.47 -16.71 -3.24
C GLY A 9 1.57 -15.39 -4.01
N ASN A 10 0.73 -15.19 -5.03
CA ASN A 10 0.69 -13.92 -5.77
C ASN A 10 -0.03 -12.83 -4.95
N ALA A 11 -1.08 -13.20 -4.20
CA ALA A 11 -1.78 -12.32 -3.27
C ALA A 11 -0.84 -11.80 -2.18
N SER A 12 -0.08 -12.68 -1.53
CA SER A 12 0.89 -12.31 -0.51
C SER A 12 1.97 -11.38 -1.06
N LYS A 13 2.53 -11.70 -2.24
CA LYS A 13 3.52 -10.82 -2.89
C LYS A 13 2.95 -9.44 -3.20
N TYR A 14 1.72 -9.39 -3.70
CA TYR A 14 1.11 -8.11 -4.07
C TYR A 14 0.81 -7.25 -2.84
N LEU A 15 0.15 -7.83 -1.82
CA LEU A 15 -0.12 -7.14 -0.56
C LEU A 15 1.16 -6.64 0.12
N ASN A 16 2.21 -7.47 0.18
CA ASN A 16 3.48 -7.06 0.77
C ASN A 16 4.14 -5.94 -0.04
N SER A 17 4.04 -5.95 -1.37
CA SER A 17 4.63 -4.91 -2.21
C SER A 17 3.96 -3.55 -2.00
N THR A 18 2.63 -3.51 -1.96
CA THR A 18 1.89 -2.27 -1.73
C THR A 18 2.04 -1.76 -0.30
N LEU A 19 2.07 -2.65 0.70
CA LEU A 19 2.37 -2.22 2.07
C LEU A 19 3.81 -1.70 2.20
N THR A 20 4.75 -2.21 1.40
CA THR A 20 6.14 -1.71 1.39
C THR A 20 6.22 -0.28 0.89
N THR A 21 5.46 0.08 -0.16
CA THR A 21 5.40 1.48 -0.63
C THR A 21 4.72 2.38 0.41
N LEU A 22 3.65 1.92 1.06
CA LEU A 22 2.99 2.67 2.14
C LEU A 22 3.85 2.80 3.40
N ALA A 23 4.68 1.83 3.74
CA ALA A 23 5.51 1.80 4.96
C ALA A 23 6.81 2.60 4.86
N ALA A 24 7.30 2.83 3.64
CA ALA A 24 8.56 3.54 3.40
C ALA A 24 8.55 4.95 4.00
N ASP A 25 9.72 5.48 4.37
CA ASP A 25 9.82 6.85 4.86
C ASP A 25 9.39 7.86 3.79
N ALA A 26 8.92 9.05 4.19
CA ALA A 26 8.43 10.09 3.27
C ALA A 26 9.41 10.37 2.13
N ARG A 27 10.69 10.48 2.47
CA ARG A 27 11.77 10.73 1.51
C ARG A 27 11.88 9.61 0.47
N ASP A 28 11.73 8.37 0.89
CA ASP A 28 11.86 7.21 0.01
C ASP A 28 10.60 7.03 -0.84
N GLN A 29 9.41 7.31 -0.28
CA GLN A 29 8.15 7.39 -1.04
C GLN A 29 8.25 8.43 -2.16
N ILE A 30 8.68 9.66 -1.84
CA ILE A 30 8.86 10.75 -2.81
C ILE A 30 9.87 10.34 -3.90
N ALA A 31 11.03 9.80 -3.51
CA ALA A 31 12.05 9.38 -4.47
C ALA A 31 11.57 8.23 -5.38
N TRP A 32 10.72 7.35 -4.87
CA TRP A 32 10.14 6.25 -5.62
C TRP A 32 9.07 6.74 -6.60
N LEU A 33 8.18 7.62 -6.15
CA LEU A 33 7.16 8.26 -6.98
C LEU A 33 7.81 9.03 -8.14
N ASP A 34 8.83 9.85 -7.86
CA ASP A 34 9.56 10.61 -8.88
C ASP A 34 10.24 9.69 -9.91
N ARG A 35 10.92 8.64 -9.43
CA ARG A 35 11.56 7.63 -10.29
C ARG A 35 10.58 6.98 -11.25
N HIS A 36 9.37 6.70 -10.77
CA HIS A 36 8.35 5.99 -11.54
C HIS A 36 7.34 6.93 -12.22
N ARG A 37 7.49 8.25 -12.06
CA ARG A 37 6.59 9.30 -12.59
C ARG A 37 5.14 9.10 -12.14
N LEU A 38 4.97 8.82 -10.86
CA LEU A 38 3.69 8.61 -10.20
C LEU A 38 3.32 9.79 -9.30
N GLU A 39 2.03 9.94 -9.08
CA GLU A 39 1.42 10.91 -8.18
C GLU A 39 1.26 10.33 -6.76
N THR A 40 0.97 11.17 -5.77
CA THR A 40 0.89 10.70 -4.36
C THR A 40 -0.31 9.79 -4.12
N ASP A 41 -1.40 10.00 -4.85
CA ASP A 41 -2.59 9.16 -4.83
C ASP A 41 -2.35 7.76 -5.41
N ASP A 42 -1.39 7.58 -6.32
CA ASP A 42 -1.00 6.24 -6.82
C ASP A 42 -0.60 5.28 -5.68
N LEU A 43 -0.04 5.79 -4.56
CA LEU A 43 0.22 4.97 -3.38
C LEU A 43 -1.06 4.39 -2.77
N ALA A 44 -2.12 5.20 -2.70
CA ALA A 44 -3.41 4.77 -2.18
C ALA A 44 -4.15 3.88 -3.17
N LEU A 45 -4.10 4.20 -4.46
CA LEU A 45 -4.73 3.41 -5.51
C LEU A 45 -4.12 2.01 -5.62
N ASP A 46 -2.78 1.88 -5.53
CA ASP A 46 -2.14 0.56 -5.53
C ASP A 46 -2.58 -0.29 -4.32
N TYR A 47 -2.74 0.34 -3.16
CA TYR A 47 -3.25 -0.34 -1.97
C TYR A 47 -4.72 -0.76 -2.12
N GLU A 48 -5.57 0.12 -2.66
CA GLU A 48 -6.97 -0.19 -2.93
C GLU A 48 -7.11 -1.37 -3.91
N ASN A 49 -6.26 -1.42 -4.93
CA ASN A 49 -6.20 -2.53 -5.89
C ASN A 49 -5.82 -3.87 -5.23
N ALA A 50 -5.15 -3.85 -4.07
CA ALA A 50 -4.82 -5.04 -3.30
C ALA A 50 -6.00 -5.63 -2.49
N ARG A 51 -7.20 -5.04 -2.50
CA ARG A 51 -8.39 -5.59 -1.81
C ARG A 51 -8.68 -7.06 -2.18
N GLY A 52 -8.50 -7.43 -3.46
CA GLY A 52 -8.65 -8.82 -3.89
C GLY A 52 -7.60 -9.76 -3.27
N ALA A 53 -6.37 -9.28 -3.08
CA ALA A 53 -5.32 -10.03 -2.40
C ALA A 53 -5.61 -10.19 -0.90
N ILE A 54 -6.09 -9.13 -0.25
CA ILE A 54 -6.51 -9.17 1.16
C ILE A 54 -7.59 -10.23 1.35
N LEU A 55 -8.64 -10.21 0.52
CA LEU A 55 -9.73 -11.19 0.61
C LEU A 55 -9.23 -12.64 0.49
N VAL A 56 -8.40 -12.93 -0.53
CA VAL A 56 -7.82 -14.27 -0.74
C VAL A 56 -7.04 -14.75 0.49
N LEU A 57 -6.24 -13.85 1.10
CA LEU A 57 -5.41 -14.20 2.25
C LEU A 57 -6.22 -14.33 3.54
N THR A 58 -7.26 -13.52 3.73
CA THR A 58 -8.20 -13.65 4.85
C THR A 58 -8.97 -14.97 4.77
N GLU A 59 -9.53 -15.32 3.59
CA GLU A 59 -10.22 -16.60 3.38
C GLU A 59 -9.31 -17.81 3.60
N ALA A 60 -8.02 -17.67 3.28
CA ALA A 60 -7.00 -18.70 3.52
C ALA A 60 -6.47 -18.74 4.97
N GLY A 61 -6.95 -17.85 5.86
CA GLY A 61 -6.50 -17.78 7.26
C GLY A 61 -5.04 -17.30 7.42
N ARG A 62 -4.51 -16.56 6.43
CA ARG A 62 -3.15 -16.01 6.43
C ARG A 62 -3.06 -14.62 7.07
N ILE A 63 -4.20 -13.95 7.23
CA ILE A 63 -4.32 -12.65 7.91
C ILE A 63 -5.06 -12.91 9.22
N ASP A 64 -4.46 -12.51 10.33
CA ASP A 64 -5.10 -12.57 11.63
C ASP A 64 -6.01 -11.33 11.86
N ALA A 65 -6.88 -11.40 12.86
CA ALA A 65 -7.84 -10.32 13.13
C ALA A 65 -7.15 -8.97 13.45
N ALA A 66 -5.96 -9.01 14.04
CA ALA A 66 -5.21 -7.80 14.35
C ALA A 66 -4.67 -7.14 13.07
N THR A 67 -4.12 -7.92 12.14
CA THR A 67 -3.66 -7.42 10.83
C THR A 67 -4.82 -6.94 9.98
N GLU A 68 -5.93 -7.69 9.93
CA GLU A 68 -7.14 -7.28 9.23
C GLU A 68 -7.64 -5.92 9.72
N SER A 69 -7.68 -5.71 11.04
CA SER A 69 -8.07 -4.42 11.64
C SER A 69 -7.14 -3.27 11.24
N ARG A 70 -5.82 -3.53 11.12
CA ARG A 70 -4.87 -2.51 10.65
C ARG A 70 -5.08 -2.17 9.18
N LEU A 71 -5.29 -3.17 8.33
CA LEU A 71 -5.56 -2.98 6.90
C LEU A 71 -6.84 -2.18 6.69
N ALA A 72 -7.91 -2.49 7.42
CA ALA A 72 -9.14 -1.72 7.39
C ALA A 72 -8.96 -0.27 7.85
N ARG A 73 -8.07 -0.04 8.84
CA ARG A 73 -7.78 1.31 9.32
C ARG A 73 -6.95 2.14 8.33
N ILE A 74 -6.05 1.52 7.58
CA ILE A 74 -5.35 2.17 6.46
C ILE A 74 -6.38 2.64 5.43
N ASP A 75 -7.27 1.73 4.99
CA ASP A 75 -8.32 2.03 4.00
C ASP A 75 -9.20 3.19 4.46
N ALA A 76 -9.67 3.17 5.71
CA ALA A 76 -10.50 4.25 6.26
C ALA A 76 -9.79 5.61 6.33
N ILE A 77 -8.47 5.64 6.60
CA ILE A 77 -7.71 6.90 6.63
C ILE A 77 -7.54 7.45 5.21
N LEU A 78 -7.20 6.59 4.25
CA LEU A 78 -7.04 6.99 2.85
C LEU A 78 -8.37 7.45 2.25
N ASP A 79 -9.48 6.77 2.55
CA ASP A 79 -10.81 7.19 2.12
C ASP A 79 -11.21 8.55 2.72
N ALA A 80 -10.92 8.77 4.01
CA ALA A 80 -11.14 10.07 4.67
C ALA A 80 -10.22 11.20 4.17
N MET A 81 -9.18 10.87 3.40
CA MET A 81 -8.31 11.84 2.72
C MET A 81 -8.79 12.16 1.31
N SER A 82 -9.74 11.40 0.75
CA SER A 82 -10.23 11.56 -0.62
C SER A 82 -11.09 12.81 -0.80
N GLY A 83 -11.34 13.18 -2.05
CA GLY A 83 -12.20 14.30 -2.41
C GLY A 83 -11.44 15.60 -2.72
N PRO A 84 -12.00 16.46 -3.58
CA PRO A 84 -11.34 17.69 -4.03
C PRO A 84 -11.00 18.66 -2.89
N GLU A 85 -11.78 18.67 -1.81
CA GLU A 85 -11.55 19.45 -0.59
C GLU A 85 -10.27 19.04 0.16
N HIS A 86 -9.74 17.86 -0.13
CA HIS A 86 -8.56 17.29 0.51
C HIS A 86 -7.36 17.18 -0.44
N ALA A 87 -7.43 17.81 -1.62
CA ALA A 87 -6.36 17.78 -2.63
C ALA A 87 -4.96 18.12 -2.08
N ALA A 88 -4.87 19.04 -1.11
CA ALA A 88 -3.59 19.41 -0.48
C ALA A 88 -2.90 18.24 0.25
N ARG A 89 -3.66 17.21 0.67
CA ARG A 89 -3.17 16.01 1.37
C ARG A 89 -2.51 15.01 0.41
N TRP A 90 -2.65 15.20 -0.90
CA TRP A 90 -2.11 14.33 -1.96
C TRP A 90 -0.90 14.96 -2.66
N THR A 91 -0.06 15.66 -1.89
CA THR A 91 1.16 16.32 -2.38
C THR A 91 2.42 15.70 -1.76
N TYR A 92 3.57 15.90 -2.39
CA TYR A 92 4.86 15.46 -1.82
C TYR A 92 5.17 16.13 -0.48
N GLU A 93 4.69 17.36 -0.27
CA GLU A 93 4.81 18.04 1.03
C GLU A 93 3.98 17.31 2.09
N ALA A 94 2.74 16.96 1.77
CA ALA A 94 1.85 16.24 2.68
C ALA A 94 2.37 14.85 3.07
N LEU A 95 3.09 14.14 2.19
CA LEU A 95 3.78 12.89 2.55
C LEU A 95 4.74 13.07 3.74
N THR A 96 5.25 14.28 3.97
CA THR A 96 6.16 14.58 5.07
C THR A 96 5.43 15.05 6.33
N THR A 97 4.38 15.84 6.18
CA THR A 97 3.78 16.61 7.29
C THR A 97 2.38 16.15 7.69
N ASP A 98 1.63 15.47 6.82
CA ASP A 98 0.25 15.07 7.09
C ASP A 98 0.19 13.91 8.10
N THR A 99 -0.65 14.07 9.11
CA THR A 99 -0.83 13.08 10.18
C THR A 99 -1.50 11.80 9.71
N GLY A 100 -2.33 11.87 8.66
CA GLY A 100 -2.91 10.71 7.98
C GLY A 100 -1.83 9.85 7.34
N TRP A 101 -0.95 10.45 6.54
CA TRP A 101 0.21 9.74 5.95
C TRP A 101 1.16 9.14 7.00
N LEU A 102 1.41 9.87 8.09
CA LEU A 102 2.20 9.34 9.22
C LEU A 102 1.55 8.09 9.83
N THR A 103 0.23 8.13 10.02
CA THR A 103 -0.52 7.01 10.61
C THR A 103 -0.58 5.82 9.64
N VAL A 104 -0.80 6.06 8.35
CA VAL A 104 -0.78 5.03 7.30
C VAL A 104 0.56 4.32 7.27
N ARG A 105 1.68 5.06 7.29
CA ARG A 105 3.03 4.48 7.38
C ARG A 105 3.20 3.57 8.58
N GLN A 106 2.78 4.02 9.76
CA GLN A 106 2.91 3.23 10.97
C GLN A 106 2.11 1.92 10.88
N LEU A 107 0.84 2.00 10.45
CA LEU A 107 -0.01 0.82 10.30
C LEU A 107 0.54 -0.16 9.26
N ALA A 108 1.07 0.35 8.15
CA ALA A 108 1.68 -0.48 7.10
C ALA A 108 2.93 -1.21 7.62
N ARG A 109 3.77 -0.55 8.43
CA ARG A 109 4.94 -1.18 9.07
C ARG A 109 4.54 -2.30 10.03
N GLU A 110 3.52 -2.06 10.84
CA GLU A 110 3.01 -3.07 11.75
C GLU A 110 2.44 -4.27 10.98
N ALA A 111 1.65 -4.03 9.93
CA ALA A 111 1.10 -5.09 9.08
C ALA A 111 2.20 -5.90 8.37
N LEU A 112 3.23 -5.25 7.81
CA LEU A 112 4.36 -5.95 7.18
C LEU A 112 5.18 -6.77 8.17
N THR A 113 5.36 -6.27 9.38
CA THR A 113 6.10 -7.02 10.40
C THR A 113 5.40 -8.33 10.72
N GLU A 114 4.07 -8.33 10.79
CA GLU A 114 3.28 -9.55 10.98
C GLU A 114 3.31 -10.46 9.73
N LEU A 115 3.09 -9.89 8.53
CA LEU A 115 2.95 -10.66 7.30
C LEU A 115 4.28 -11.20 6.73
N ALA A 116 5.38 -10.49 6.95
CA ALA A 116 6.68 -10.77 6.32
C ALA A 116 7.84 -10.88 7.33
N GLY A 117 7.57 -10.77 8.63
CA GLY A 117 8.57 -10.83 9.70
C GLY A 117 9.41 -9.55 9.87
N THR A 118 9.35 -8.61 8.94
CA THR A 118 10.00 -7.30 9.01
C THR A 118 9.36 -6.32 8.03
N TRP A 119 9.23 -5.06 8.45
CA TRP A 119 8.76 -3.97 7.59
C TRP A 119 9.84 -3.40 6.68
N GLN A 120 11.13 -3.60 7.00
CA GLN A 120 12.25 -3.12 6.19
C GLN A 120 12.43 -3.98 4.94
N GLN A 121 11.54 -3.79 3.99
CA GLN A 121 11.58 -4.41 2.67
C GLN A 121 12.11 -3.40 1.64
N PRO A 122 12.83 -3.85 0.59
CA PRO A 122 13.20 -2.97 -0.50
C PRO A 122 11.94 -2.51 -1.24
N LEU A 123 11.86 -1.22 -1.57
CA LEU A 123 10.78 -0.68 -2.39
C LEU A 123 10.68 -1.44 -3.73
N PRO A 124 9.46 -1.80 -4.16
CA PRO A 124 9.26 -2.62 -5.35
C PRO A 124 9.73 -1.89 -6.61
N THR A 125 10.35 -2.62 -7.53
CA THR A 125 10.64 -2.10 -8.86
C THR A 125 9.42 -2.30 -9.75
N LEU A 126 8.82 -1.22 -10.24
CA LEU A 126 7.82 -1.33 -11.29
C LEU A 126 8.52 -1.65 -12.61
N ARG A 127 8.21 -2.80 -13.21
CA ARG A 127 8.59 -3.06 -14.60
C ARG A 127 7.65 -2.22 -15.46
N ILE A 128 8.14 -1.06 -15.88
CA ILE A 128 7.55 -0.37 -17.02
C ILE A 128 7.96 -1.21 -18.21
N ASP A 129 7.10 -2.12 -18.64
CA ASP A 129 7.24 -2.77 -19.94
C ASP A 129 7.16 -1.65 -20.97
N SER A 130 8.34 -1.14 -21.34
CA SER A 130 8.50 -0.25 -22.47
C SER A 130 8.22 -1.11 -23.69
N GLY A 131 6.95 -1.19 -24.06
CA GLY A 131 6.56 -1.76 -25.34
C GLY A 131 7.29 -1.01 -26.46
N PRO A 132 7.77 -1.72 -27.49
CA PRO A 132 8.44 -1.11 -28.64
C PRO A 132 7.52 -0.15 -29.41
#